data_AF-A0A858RFG2-F1
#
_entry.id   AF-A0A858RFG2-F1
#
_cell.length_a   1.000
_cell.length_b   1.000
_cell.length_c   1.000
_cell.angle_alpha   90.00
_cell.angle_beta   90.00
_cell.angle_gamma   90.00
#
_symmetry.space_group_name_H-M   'P 1'
#
loop_
_entity.id
_entity.type
_entity.pdbx_description
1 polymer ?
#
loop_
_entity_poly.entity_id
_entity_poly.type
_entity_poly.pdbx_seq_one_letter_code
_entity_poly.pdbx_strand_id
1 'polypeptide(L)'
;MKTATFSSRGASLRIRILALSLGIALAGLYSKAEAISVDSEIVLLVDVTDAGLNKHDFRDVMNGYAAAMTSSQVLDSIASGSTGRIAVSLVFYGNSTTQSVGIPWMMISNVAEARQFATIAQNLARPLSIASPSLAAVIDLATNHFGTETGGSSNGYESAVQILEVAAASTPTNPAAVKQARDEALASGVDVINAVAIGNNTKTIQSFFQTNVVGGELAGHAGSTTTTKLNSLDLFLASNLGKSIQDGGTVSTSVPEPSSALLMSCAGFLLLRRRRAGASNTAGA
;
A
#
# COMPACT_ATOMS: atom_id res chain seq x y z
N MET A 1 -65.14 14.76 -46.14
CA MET A 1 -63.79 14.91 -45.53
C MET A 1 -63.44 13.64 -44.79
N LYS A 2 -62.41 12.91 -45.22
CA LYS A 2 -61.81 11.78 -44.47
C LYS A 2 -60.34 12.12 -44.24
N THR A 3 -59.96 12.30 -42.98
CA THR A 3 -58.59 12.54 -42.54
C THR A 3 -57.91 11.21 -42.20
N ALA A 4 -56.70 11.01 -42.72
CA ALA A 4 -55.89 9.82 -42.49
C ALA A 4 -55.00 9.99 -41.25
N THR A 5 -54.94 8.95 -40.43
CA THR A 5 -54.09 8.84 -39.23
C THR A 5 -52.76 8.17 -39.60
N PHE A 6 -51.63 8.83 -39.32
CA PHE A 6 -50.28 8.26 -39.51
C PHE A 6 -49.76 7.63 -38.20
N SER A 7 -49.24 6.40 -38.31
CA SER A 7 -48.72 5.55 -37.22
C SER A 7 -47.32 5.99 -36.75
N SER A 8 -47.13 6.21 -35.44
CA SER A 8 -45.90 6.72 -34.80
C SER A 8 -44.90 5.65 -34.34
N ARG A 9 -45.00 4.41 -34.82
CA ARG A 9 -44.22 3.27 -34.29
C ARG A 9 -42.70 3.31 -34.57
N GLY A 10 -42.22 4.18 -35.47
CA GLY A 10 -40.79 4.23 -35.84
C GLY A 10 -39.89 5.11 -34.95
N ALA A 11 -40.46 6.11 -34.27
CA ALA A 11 -39.68 7.10 -33.51
C ALA A 11 -39.24 6.58 -32.13
N SER A 12 -40.07 5.76 -31.48
CA SER A 12 -39.80 5.22 -30.13
C SER A 12 -38.69 4.17 -30.09
N LEU A 13 -38.43 3.47 -31.20
CA LEU A 13 -37.37 2.46 -31.29
C LEU A 13 -35.99 3.08 -31.53
N ARG A 14 -35.92 4.18 -32.29
CA ARG A 14 -34.66 4.90 -32.59
C ARG A 14 -34.11 5.65 -31.38
N ILE A 15 -34.99 6.22 -30.55
CA ILE A 15 -34.61 6.92 -29.31
C ILE A 15 -34.06 5.93 -28.26
N ARG A 16 -34.60 4.71 -28.18
CA ARG A 16 -34.11 3.67 -27.26
C ARG A 16 -32.72 3.12 -27.65
N ILE A 17 -32.40 3.06 -28.94
CA ILE A 17 -31.09 2.61 -29.44
C ILE A 17 -30.02 3.68 -29.20
N LEU A 18 -30.36 4.97 -29.30
CA LEU A 18 -29.45 6.09 -29.05
C LEU A 18 -29.12 6.25 -27.55
N ALA A 19 -30.11 6.05 -26.66
CA ALA A 19 -29.90 6.10 -25.21
C ALA A 19 -29.04 4.93 -24.70
N LEU A 20 -29.16 3.75 -25.29
CA LEU A 20 -28.36 2.57 -24.92
C LEU A 20 -26.90 2.69 -25.40
N SER A 21 -26.66 3.32 -26.55
CA SER A 21 -25.31 3.55 -27.08
C SER A 21 -24.55 4.64 -26.33
N LEU A 22 -25.24 5.67 -25.82
CA LEU A 22 -24.62 6.69 -24.97
C LEU A 22 -24.27 6.15 -23.56
N GLY A 23 -25.08 5.24 -23.01
CA GLY A 23 -24.78 4.57 -21.73
C GLY A 23 -23.56 3.63 -21.78
N ILE A 24 -23.35 2.94 -22.89
CA ILE A 24 -22.17 2.08 -23.10
C ILE A 24 -20.90 2.93 -23.34
N ALA A 25 -21.02 4.08 -23.99
CA ALA A 25 -19.90 4.99 -24.20
C ALA A 25 -19.41 5.66 -22.90
N LEU A 26 -20.31 5.97 -21.95
CA LEU A 26 -19.90 6.50 -20.64
C LEU A 26 -19.31 5.43 -19.70
N ALA A 27 -19.73 4.16 -19.82
CA ALA A 27 -19.17 3.08 -19.02
C ALA A 27 -17.71 2.74 -19.40
N GLY A 28 -17.31 3.00 -20.66
CA GLY A 28 -15.93 2.80 -21.13
C GLY A 28 -14.94 3.92 -20.78
N LEU A 29 -15.39 5.03 -20.19
CA LEU A 29 -14.53 6.13 -19.76
C LEU A 29 -14.05 5.99 -18.30
N TYR A 30 -14.64 5.06 -17.54
CA TYR A 30 -14.15 4.68 -16.23
C TYR A 30 -13.18 3.50 -16.38
N SER A 31 -12.02 3.75 -17.01
CA SER A 31 -10.87 2.89 -16.73
C SER A 31 -10.59 3.01 -15.24
N LYS A 32 -10.86 1.97 -14.45
CA LYS A 32 -10.29 1.89 -13.11
C LYS A 32 -8.78 2.03 -13.30
N ALA A 33 -8.17 3.05 -12.70
CA ALA A 33 -6.72 3.11 -12.63
C ALA A 33 -6.27 1.81 -11.97
N GLU A 34 -5.59 0.95 -12.72
CA GLU A 34 -5.02 -0.28 -12.16
C GLU A 34 -3.90 0.12 -11.22
N ALA A 35 -3.87 -0.53 -10.06
CA ALA A 35 -2.81 -0.33 -9.10
C ALA A 35 -1.48 -0.81 -9.69
N ILE A 36 -0.40 -0.10 -9.39
CA ILE A 36 0.93 -0.50 -9.84
C ILE A 36 1.39 -1.66 -8.96
N SER A 37 1.58 -2.84 -9.57
CA SER A 37 2.15 -3.99 -8.88
C SER A 37 3.56 -3.67 -8.40
N VAL A 38 3.86 -3.98 -7.14
CA VAL A 38 5.19 -3.84 -6.52
C VAL A 38 5.51 -5.11 -5.72
N ASP A 39 6.79 -5.32 -5.41
CA ASP A 39 7.23 -6.47 -4.61
C ASP A 39 6.79 -6.33 -3.14
N SER A 40 6.76 -5.11 -2.62
CA SER A 40 6.30 -4.84 -1.25
C SER A 40 5.85 -3.40 -1.09
N GLU A 41 4.88 -3.19 -0.21
CA GLU A 41 4.51 -1.89 0.34
C GLU A 41 5.11 -1.73 1.74
N ILE A 42 5.81 -0.60 1.96
CA ILE A 42 6.53 -0.35 3.20
C ILE A 42 6.07 0.98 3.80
N VAL A 43 5.60 0.96 5.05
CA VAL A 43 5.34 2.18 5.81
C VAL A 43 6.39 2.37 6.90
N LEU A 44 7.14 3.46 6.78
CA LEU A 44 8.12 3.90 7.77
C LEU A 44 7.42 4.76 8.82
N LEU A 45 7.34 4.30 10.06
CA LEU A 45 6.72 5.04 11.17
C LEU A 45 7.80 5.71 12.01
N VAL A 46 7.78 7.04 12.11
CA VAL A 46 8.83 7.79 12.79
C VAL A 46 8.26 8.60 13.96
N ASP A 47 8.74 8.30 15.16
CA ASP A 47 8.45 9.05 16.40
C ASP A 47 8.95 10.50 16.25
N VAL A 48 8.04 11.46 16.35
CA VAL A 48 8.36 12.89 16.31
C VAL A 48 8.06 13.59 17.63
N THR A 49 7.98 12.86 18.75
CA THR A 49 7.74 13.46 20.07
C THR A 49 8.99 14.16 20.63
N ASP A 50 8.77 15.25 21.37
CA ASP A 50 9.87 16.03 21.98
C ASP A 50 10.66 15.23 23.04
N ALA A 51 10.03 14.20 23.62
CA ALA A 51 10.67 13.31 24.57
C ALA A 51 11.70 12.35 23.91
N GLY A 52 11.62 12.15 22.59
CA GLY A 52 12.47 11.22 21.85
C GLY A 52 13.52 11.91 21.00
N LEU A 53 13.09 12.77 20.06
CA LEU A 53 13.98 13.40 19.08
C LEU A 53 13.95 14.92 19.22
N ASN A 54 15.11 15.54 19.44
CA ASN A 54 15.24 16.97 19.22
C ASN A 54 15.29 17.27 17.70
N LYS A 55 15.33 18.56 17.30
CA LYS A 55 15.35 18.95 15.88
C LYS A 55 16.59 18.43 15.12
N HIS A 56 17.74 18.37 15.79
CA HIS A 56 18.97 17.82 15.23
C HIS A 56 18.85 16.31 15.03
N ASP A 57 18.40 15.59 16.06
CA ASP A 57 18.23 14.14 16.00
C ASP A 57 17.25 13.74 14.90
N PHE A 58 16.13 14.46 14.76
CA PHE A 58 15.18 14.24 13.68
C PHE A 58 15.81 14.38 12.30
N ARG A 59 16.61 15.43 12.08
CA ARG A 59 17.32 15.62 10.81
C ARG A 59 18.29 14.46 10.57
N ASP A 60 18.98 13.98 11.60
CA ASP A 60 19.87 12.83 11.48
C ASP A 60 19.09 11.55 11.13
N VAL A 61 17.88 11.37 11.67
CA VAL A 61 16.97 10.27 11.30
C VAL A 61 16.52 10.35 9.84
N MET A 62 16.09 11.52 9.38
CA MET A 62 15.70 11.71 7.98
C MET A 62 16.90 11.52 7.03
N ASN A 63 18.09 12.00 7.42
CA ASN A 63 19.33 11.75 6.68
C ASN A 63 19.68 10.26 6.63
N GLY A 64 19.45 9.53 7.72
CA GLY A 64 19.63 8.07 7.78
C GLY A 64 18.74 7.34 6.79
N TYR A 65 17.44 7.67 6.73
CA TYR A 65 16.53 7.09 5.73
C TYR A 65 16.92 7.47 4.30
N ALA A 66 17.32 8.72 4.07
CA ALA A 66 17.79 9.18 2.76
C ALA A 66 19.04 8.41 2.29
N ALA A 67 20.01 8.22 3.19
CA ALA A 67 21.22 7.45 2.92
C ALA A 67 20.90 5.95 2.70
N ALA A 68 20.04 5.38 3.53
CA ALA A 68 19.63 3.98 3.41
C ALA A 68 18.97 3.70 2.07
N MET A 69 17.97 4.50 1.67
CA MET A 69 17.23 4.29 0.42
C MET A 69 18.10 4.45 -0.84
N THR A 70 19.20 5.22 -0.75
CA THR A 70 20.15 5.40 -1.87
C THR A 70 21.37 4.48 -1.78
N SER A 71 21.44 3.61 -0.79
CA SER A 71 22.52 2.64 -0.63
C SER A 71 22.46 1.55 -1.70
N SER A 72 23.62 1.02 -2.09
CA SER A 72 23.67 -0.12 -3.02
C SER A 72 22.93 -1.33 -2.44
N GLN A 73 23.03 -1.57 -1.13
CA GLN A 73 22.36 -2.69 -0.48
C GLN A 73 20.83 -2.65 -0.67
N VAL A 74 20.20 -1.49 -0.44
CA VAL A 74 18.75 -1.34 -0.65
C VAL A 74 18.41 -1.45 -2.13
N LEU A 75 19.16 -0.77 -3.01
CA LEU A 75 18.90 -0.80 -4.45
C LEU A 75 19.07 -2.20 -5.07
N ASP A 76 20.08 -2.95 -4.63
CA ASP A 76 20.31 -4.33 -5.06
C ASP A 76 19.19 -5.25 -4.55
N SER A 77 18.71 -5.02 -3.32
CA SER A 77 17.57 -5.76 -2.76
C SER A 77 16.29 -5.52 -3.56
N ILE A 78 15.99 -4.25 -3.89
CA ILE A 78 14.87 -3.88 -4.78
C ILE A 78 15.02 -4.58 -6.13
N ALA A 79 16.20 -4.49 -6.75
CA ALA A 79 16.44 -5.07 -8.08
C ALA A 79 16.37 -6.60 -8.10
N SER A 80 16.57 -7.26 -6.96
CA SER A 80 16.47 -8.72 -6.83
C SER A 80 15.03 -9.23 -6.67
N GLY A 81 14.07 -8.35 -6.38
CA GLY A 81 12.66 -8.70 -6.30
C GLY A 81 12.06 -9.07 -7.66
N SER A 82 10.94 -9.79 -7.64
CA SER A 82 10.27 -10.29 -8.85
C SER A 82 9.84 -9.19 -9.82
N THR A 83 9.44 -8.04 -9.29
CA THR A 83 8.94 -6.87 -10.02
C THR A 83 10.01 -5.78 -10.15
N GLY A 84 11.05 -5.85 -9.31
CA GLY A 84 12.17 -4.92 -9.29
C GLY A 84 11.80 -3.55 -8.72
N ARG A 85 10.77 -3.47 -7.86
CA ARG A 85 10.25 -2.19 -7.35
C ARG A 85 9.46 -2.37 -6.06
N ILE A 86 9.51 -1.35 -5.21
CA ILE A 86 8.72 -1.25 -3.98
C ILE A 86 7.85 0.01 -3.99
N ALA A 87 6.82 0.05 -3.14
CA ALA A 87 6.14 1.27 -2.76
C ALA A 87 6.51 1.62 -1.31
N VAL A 88 6.85 2.88 -1.04
CA VAL A 88 7.20 3.34 0.31
C VAL A 88 6.43 4.59 0.69
N SER A 89 5.99 4.66 1.94
CA SER A 89 5.40 5.85 2.57
C SER A 89 6.08 6.10 3.91
N LEU A 90 6.16 7.37 4.32
CA LEU A 90 6.69 7.75 5.63
C LEU A 90 5.63 8.49 6.42
N VAL A 91 5.34 8.01 7.62
CA VAL A 91 4.34 8.57 8.54
C VAL A 91 5.03 9.02 9.82
N PHE A 92 4.80 10.27 10.19
CA PHE A 92 5.17 10.78 11.49
C PHE A 92 4.09 10.48 12.51
N TYR A 93 4.50 10.14 13.72
CA TYR A 93 3.58 9.99 14.83
C TYR A 93 4.08 10.64 16.11
N GLY A 94 3.13 11.31 16.76
CA GLY A 94 3.17 11.72 18.13
C GLY A 94 2.11 10.98 18.92
N ASN A 95 1.17 11.70 19.52
CA ASN A 95 0.04 11.13 20.25
C ASN A 95 -1.06 10.58 19.30
N SER A 96 -2.22 10.21 19.86
CA SER A 96 -3.33 9.62 19.11
C SER A 96 -4.00 10.58 18.11
N THR A 97 -3.75 11.89 18.19
CA THR A 97 -4.30 12.91 17.28
C THR A 97 -3.22 13.62 16.47
N THR A 98 -1.93 13.32 16.68
CA THR A 98 -0.81 13.88 15.96
C THR A 98 -0.11 12.81 15.12
N GLN A 99 -0.81 12.27 14.12
CA GLN A 99 -0.18 11.52 13.04
C GLN A 99 -0.29 12.30 11.73
N SER A 100 0.72 12.20 10.88
CA SER A 100 0.71 12.84 9.57
C SER A 100 1.58 12.08 8.60
N VAL A 101 1.11 11.94 7.36
CA VAL A 101 1.91 11.44 6.25
C VAL A 101 2.97 12.49 5.92
N GLY A 102 4.25 12.15 6.17
CA GLY A 102 5.39 12.99 5.83
C GLY A 102 5.78 12.84 4.37
N ILE A 103 5.83 11.60 3.88
CA ILE A 103 6.05 11.29 2.46
C ILE A 103 4.87 10.42 2.01
N PRO A 104 4.04 10.89 1.06
CA PRO A 104 3.01 10.06 0.44
C PRO A 104 3.62 8.84 -0.26
N TRP A 105 2.79 7.88 -0.66
CA TRP A 105 3.26 6.69 -1.38
C TRP A 105 4.10 7.05 -2.61
N MET A 106 5.33 6.54 -2.64
CA MET A 106 6.28 6.68 -3.73
C MET A 106 6.77 5.31 -4.17
N MET A 107 6.79 5.07 -5.48
CA MET A 107 7.47 3.92 -6.07
C MET A 107 8.99 4.15 -6.06
N ILE A 108 9.75 3.11 -5.75
CA ILE A 108 11.20 3.07 -5.94
C ILE A 108 11.55 1.81 -6.73
N SER A 109 12.05 2.00 -7.95
CA SER A 109 12.50 0.97 -8.88
C SER A 109 13.93 1.22 -9.40
N ASN A 110 14.48 2.41 -9.14
CA ASN A 110 15.78 2.82 -9.65
C ASN A 110 16.43 3.91 -8.79
N VAL A 111 17.70 4.20 -9.10
CA VAL A 111 18.52 5.19 -8.37
C VAL A 111 17.93 6.60 -8.42
N ALA A 112 17.27 6.99 -9.50
CA ALA A 112 16.71 8.34 -9.62
C ALA A 112 15.52 8.53 -8.68
N GLU A 113 14.61 7.56 -8.61
CA GLU A 113 13.49 7.54 -7.66
C GLU A 113 13.96 7.47 -6.21
N ALA A 114 14.97 6.65 -5.91
CA ALA A 114 15.59 6.60 -4.58
C ALA A 114 16.18 7.96 -4.16
N ARG A 115 16.86 8.66 -5.09
CA ARG A 115 17.38 10.02 -4.84
C ARG A 115 16.26 11.05 -4.66
N GLN A 116 15.13 10.88 -5.34
CA GLN A 116 13.96 11.72 -5.14
C GLN A 116 13.39 11.54 -3.74
N PHE A 117 13.20 10.28 -3.29
CA PHE A 117 12.80 9.98 -1.91
C PHE A 117 13.77 10.60 -0.90
N ALA A 118 15.07 10.41 -1.09
CA ALA A 118 16.11 10.96 -0.23
C ALA A 118 16.03 12.49 -0.14
N THR A 119 15.86 13.18 -1.27
CA THR A 119 15.73 14.63 -1.32
C THR A 119 14.49 15.11 -0.57
N ILE A 120 13.36 14.42 -0.72
CA ILE A 120 12.13 14.76 0.00
C ILE A 120 12.35 14.58 1.51
N ALA A 121 12.86 13.42 1.94
CA ALA A 121 13.11 13.11 3.34
C ALA A 121 14.00 14.17 4.03
N GLN A 122 15.09 14.57 3.38
CA GLN A 122 16.03 15.59 3.90
C GLN A 122 15.42 16.98 4.05
N ASN A 123 14.36 17.29 3.28
CA ASN A 123 13.69 18.58 3.31
C ASN A 123 12.44 18.60 4.21
N LEU A 124 12.09 17.48 4.86
CA LEU A 124 10.96 17.44 5.80
C LEU A 124 11.26 18.27 7.05
N ALA A 125 10.27 19.04 7.47
CA ALA A 125 10.27 19.68 8.78
C ALA A 125 9.63 18.75 9.80
N ARG A 126 10.24 18.64 10.99
CA ARG A 126 9.66 17.88 12.10
C ARG A 126 8.30 18.47 12.51
N PRO A 127 7.19 17.71 12.46
CA PRO A 127 5.92 18.16 13.00
C PRO A 127 6.03 18.40 14.52
N LEU A 128 5.34 19.42 15.02
CA LEU A 128 5.29 19.67 16.47
C LEU A 128 4.43 18.61 17.16
N SER A 129 5.01 17.89 18.12
CA SER A 129 4.27 16.99 19.00
C SER A 129 4.81 17.05 20.43
N ILE A 130 4.03 17.69 21.31
CA ILE A 130 4.37 17.94 22.73
C ILE A 130 3.80 16.87 23.68
N ALA A 131 3.12 15.85 23.16
CA ALA A 131 2.47 14.80 23.95
C ALA A 131 3.18 13.45 23.80
N SER A 132 2.89 12.52 24.70
CA SER A 132 3.44 11.15 24.67
C SER A 132 3.07 10.40 23.39
N PRO A 133 3.97 9.57 22.85
CA PRO A 133 3.71 8.87 21.61
C PRO A 133 2.62 7.79 21.79
N SER A 134 1.71 7.71 20.82
CA SER A 134 0.68 6.68 20.70
C SER A 134 1.01 5.75 19.55
N LEU A 135 1.74 4.68 19.88
CA LEU A 135 2.15 3.70 18.87
C LEU A 135 0.97 2.84 18.38
N ALA A 136 -0.03 2.59 19.23
CA ALA A 136 -1.25 1.90 18.83
C ALA A 136 -1.98 2.66 17.71
N ALA A 137 -2.21 3.96 17.91
CA ALA A 137 -2.94 4.78 16.95
C ALA A 137 -2.23 4.91 15.59
N VAL A 138 -0.89 5.00 15.57
CA VAL A 138 -0.18 5.02 14.29
C VAL A 138 -0.13 3.64 13.62
N ILE A 139 -0.09 2.53 14.37
CA ILE A 139 -0.22 1.20 13.77
C ILE A 139 -1.58 1.08 13.09
N ASP A 140 -2.67 1.46 13.77
CA ASP A 140 -4.02 1.44 13.19
C ASP A 140 -4.12 2.33 11.94
N LEU A 141 -3.54 3.53 11.98
CA LEU A 141 -3.49 4.43 10.82
C LEU A 141 -2.70 3.79 9.68
N ALA A 142 -1.52 3.23 9.96
CA ALA A 142 -0.65 2.66 8.96
C ALA A 142 -1.27 1.42 8.30
N THR A 143 -1.95 0.56 9.08
CA THR A 143 -2.72 -0.57 8.56
C THR A 143 -3.80 -0.11 7.58
N ASN A 144 -4.51 0.98 7.88
CA ASN A 144 -5.52 1.56 6.98
C ASN A 144 -4.92 2.38 5.82
N HIS A 145 -3.63 2.75 5.90
CA HIS A 145 -2.91 3.53 4.90
C HIS A 145 -2.33 2.67 3.76
N PHE A 146 -2.21 1.37 4.00
CA PHE A 146 -2.09 0.38 2.93
C PHE A 146 -3.37 0.31 2.09
N GLY A 147 -3.30 -0.47 1.01
CA GLY A 147 -4.39 -0.60 0.05
C GLY A 147 -5.54 -1.51 0.50
N THR A 148 -6.23 -2.06 -0.49
CA THR A 148 -7.37 -2.97 -0.27
C THR A 148 -6.97 -4.29 0.38
N GLU A 149 -5.68 -4.63 0.33
CA GLU A 149 -5.05 -5.83 0.89
C GLU A 149 -5.19 -5.91 2.40
N THR A 150 -5.21 -4.75 3.07
CA THR A 150 -5.41 -4.65 4.52
C THR A 150 -6.80 -4.17 4.93
N GLY A 151 -7.73 -4.10 3.98
CA GLY A 151 -9.07 -3.52 4.19
C GLY A 151 -9.12 -1.99 4.10
N GLY A 152 -8.02 -1.35 3.69
CA GLY A 152 -7.93 0.08 3.44
C GLY A 152 -8.56 0.54 2.12
N SER A 153 -8.36 1.82 1.79
CA SER A 153 -8.72 2.37 0.48
C SER A 153 -7.54 2.22 -0.49
N SER A 154 -7.81 2.05 -1.79
CA SER A 154 -6.75 1.94 -2.80
C SER A 154 -5.76 3.10 -2.70
N ASN A 155 -4.48 2.77 -2.61
CA ASN A 155 -3.37 3.72 -2.50
C ASN A 155 -2.60 3.89 -3.84
N GLY A 156 -3.07 3.22 -4.90
CA GLY A 156 -2.44 3.23 -6.23
C GLY A 156 -1.38 2.16 -6.45
N TYR A 157 -1.09 1.32 -5.45
CA TYR A 157 -0.15 0.20 -5.52
C TYR A 157 -0.86 -1.09 -5.10
N GLU A 158 -0.29 -2.22 -5.52
CA GLU A 158 -0.74 -3.54 -5.07
C GLU A 158 0.48 -4.42 -4.79
N SER A 159 0.47 -5.13 -3.66
CA SER A 159 1.52 -6.11 -3.34
C SER A 159 1.01 -7.26 -2.48
N ALA A 160 1.70 -8.39 -2.52
CA ALA A 160 1.45 -9.50 -1.59
C ALA A 160 2.15 -9.33 -0.24
N VAL A 161 2.83 -8.19 -0.01
CA VAL A 161 3.68 -7.99 1.16
C VAL A 161 3.54 -6.58 1.72
N GLN A 162 2.96 -6.46 2.92
CA GLN A 162 2.82 -5.23 3.67
C GLN A 162 3.76 -5.20 4.89
N ILE A 163 4.66 -4.22 4.94
CA ILE A 163 5.72 -4.10 5.96
C ILE A 163 5.55 -2.81 6.76
N LEU A 164 5.53 -2.93 8.08
CA LEU A 164 5.66 -1.77 8.99
C LEU A 164 7.07 -1.73 9.58
N GLU A 165 7.74 -0.59 9.42
CA GLU A 165 9.07 -0.31 10.01
C GLU A 165 8.94 0.80 11.06
N VAL A 166 8.92 0.43 12.34
CA VAL A 166 8.70 1.35 13.45
C VAL A 166 10.02 1.91 13.96
N ALA A 167 10.17 3.23 14.04
CA ALA A 167 11.29 3.91 14.65
C ALA A 167 10.84 4.74 15.84
N ALA A 168 11.37 4.44 17.04
CA ALA A 168 11.13 5.26 18.23
C ALA A 168 12.43 5.66 18.94
N ALA A 169 12.44 6.89 19.46
CA ALA A 169 13.53 7.41 20.30
C ALA A 169 13.09 7.65 21.75
N SER A 170 11.80 7.49 22.04
CA SER A 170 11.25 7.47 23.39
C SER A 170 10.48 6.17 23.63
N THR A 171 10.28 5.78 24.90
CA THR A 171 9.50 4.58 25.23
C THR A 171 8.02 4.85 24.98
N PRO A 172 7.34 4.05 24.12
CA PRO A 172 5.91 4.20 23.90
C PRO A 172 5.10 3.92 25.16
N THR A 173 3.87 4.44 25.18
CA THR A 173 2.94 4.25 26.29
C THR A 173 1.89 3.18 25.95
N ASN A 174 1.15 2.72 26.96
CA ASN A 174 0.02 1.80 26.82
C ASN A 174 0.35 0.48 26.09
N PRO A 175 1.19 -0.40 26.69
CA PRO A 175 1.63 -1.65 26.07
C PRO A 175 0.46 -2.56 25.65
N ALA A 176 -0.63 -2.60 26.43
CA ALA A 176 -1.79 -3.42 26.12
C ALA A 176 -2.47 -2.99 24.80
N ALA A 177 -2.70 -1.69 24.61
CA ALA A 177 -3.26 -1.18 23.37
C ALA A 177 -2.31 -1.36 22.18
N VAL A 178 -1.01 -1.17 22.38
CA VAL A 178 -0.02 -1.39 21.31
C VAL A 178 0.01 -2.85 20.88
N LYS A 179 -0.02 -3.77 21.84
CA LYS A 179 -0.09 -5.21 21.57
C LYS A 179 -1.36 -5.57 20.80
N GLN A 180 -2.50 -4.98 21.17
CA GLN A 180 -3.77 -5.18 20.48
C GLN A 180 -3.69 -4.65 19.03
N ALA A 181 -3.26 -3.42 18.82
CA ALA A 181 -3.11 -2.82 17.49
C ALA A 181 -2.19 -3.64 16.58
N ARG A 182 -1.06 -4.14 17.13
CA ARG A 182 -0.19 -5.08 16.42
C ARG A 182 -0.94 -6.35 15.99
N ASP A 183 -1.63 -7.01 16.93
CA ASP A 183 -2.32 -8.26 16.65
C ASP A 183 -3.45 -8.05 15.60
N GLU A 184 -4.14 -6.91 15.64
CA GLU A 184 -5.16 -6.50 14.67
C GLU A 184 -4.55 -6.17 13.29
N ALA A 185 -3.40 -5.49 13.25
CA ALA A 185 -2.68 -5.20 12.01
C ALA A 185 -2.27 -6.48 11.27
N LEU A 186 -1.69 -7.45 12.00
CA LEU A 186 -1.32 -8.74 11.45
C LEU A 186 -2.55 -9.51 10.96
N ALA A 187 -3.64 -9.49 11.73
CA ALA A 187 -4.91 -10.12 11.33
C ALA A 187 -5.56 -9.45 10.11
N SER A 188 -5.24 -8.18 9.86
CA SER A 188 -5.77 -7.42 8.72
C SER A 188 -4.99 -7.64 7.44
N GLY A 189 -3.79 -8.22 7.48
CA GLY A 189 -2.96 -8.49 6.29
C GLY A 189 -1.58 -7.83 6.30
N VAL A 190 -1.15 -7.21 7.39
CA VAL A 190 0.27 -6.80 7.53
C VAL A 190 1.12 -8.05 7.76
N ASP A 191 2.10 -8.31 6.89
CA ASP A 191 2.94 -9.52 6.97
C ASP A 191 3.96 -9.46 8.10
N VAL A 192 4.59 -8.30 8.30
CA VAL A 192 5.64 -8.14 9.31
C VAL A 192 5.70 -6.73 9.87
N ILE A 193 5.95 -6.67 11.18
CA ILE A 193 6.15 -5.43 11.93
C ILE A 193 7.53 -5.49 12.58
N ASN A 194 8.45 -4.66 12.08
CA ASN A 194 9.80 -4.49 12.60
C ASN A 194 9.90 -3.22 13.43
N ALA A 195 10.88 -3.15 14.32
CA ALA A 195 11.06 -1.97 15.17
C ALA A 195 12.52 -1.66 15.53
N VAL A 196 12.96 -0.42 15.27
CA VAL A 196 14.27 0.10 15.65
C VAL A 196 14.16 1.12 16.79
N ALA A 197 14.86 0.85 17.88
CA ALA A 197 15.05 1.82 18.95
C ALA A 197 16.27 2.70 18.63
N ILE A 198 16.07 4.01 18.57
CA ILE A 198 17.09 4.98 18.16
C ILE A 198 17.56 5.80 19.37
N GLY A 199 18.87 6.04 19.45
CA GLY A 199 19.46 6.98 20.42
C GLY A 199 20.23 6.29 21.55
N ASN A 200 20.18 6.87 22.74
CA ASN A 200 21.03 6.44 23.87
C ASN A 200 20.32 5.54 24.90
N ASN A 201 18.98 5.58 24.96
CA ASN A 201 18.17 4.84 25.94
C ASN A 201 17.42 3.66 25.31
N THR A 202 18.06 2.95 24.39
CA THR A 202 17.42 1.97 23.51
C THR A 202 16.99 0.69 24.21
N LYS A 203 17.61 0.32 25.33
CA LYS A 203 17.32 -0.96 26.03
C LYS A 203 15.86 -1.07 26.48
N THR A 204 15.31 -0.01 27.07
CA THR A 204 13.91 0.01 27.53
C THR A 204 12.94 -0.02 26.36
N ILE A 205 13.25 0.75 25.31
CA ILE A 205 12.44 0.81 24.08
C ILE A 205 12.43 -0.56 23.38
N GLN A 206 13.59 -1.18 23.22
CA GLN A 206 13.71 -2.52 22.62
C GLN A 206 12.95 -3.57 23.43
N SER A 207 13.03 -3.52 24.76
CA SER A 207 12.27 -4.44 25.62
C SER A 207 10.76 -4.26 25.43
N PHE A 208 10.30 -3.01 25.31
CA PHE A 208 8.91 -2.70 24.99
C PHE A 208 8.51 -3.25 23.61
N PHE A 209 9.35 -3.05 22.60
CA PHE A 209 9.13 -3.51 21.24
C PHE A 209 9.01 -5.03 21.15
N GLN A 210 9.92 -5.76 21.78
CA GLN A 210 9.95 -7.22 21.78
C GLN A 210 8.64 -7.84 22.28
N THR A 211 7.99 -7.21 23.26
CA THR A 211 6.74 -7.72 23.85
C THR A 211 5.50 -7.21 23.13
N ASN A 212 5.49 -5.95 22.68
CA ASN A 212 4.25 -5.27 22.31
C ASN A 212 4.16 -4.87 20.83
N VAL A 213 5.27 -4.76 20.09
CA VAL A 213 5.28 -4.13 18.74
C VAL A 213 5.63 -5.11 17.65
N VAL A 214 6.73 -5.84 17.79
CA VAL A 214 7.17 -6.73 16.71
C VAL A 214 6.27 -7.95 16.59
N GLY A 215 6.08 -8.41 15.37
CA GLY A 215 5.24 -9.57 15.07
C GLY A 215 5.19 -9.86 13.57
N GLY A 216 4.47 -10.92 13.21
CA GLY A 216 4.44 -11.42 11.85
C GLY A 216 5.71 -12.18 11.46
N GLU A 217 5.73 -12.68 10.22
CA GLU A 217 6.84 -13.43 9.65
C GLU A 217 6.86 -13.22 8.14
N LEU A 218 8.03 -12.86 7.60
CA LEU A 218 8.23 -12.64 6.18
C LEU A 218 9.42 -13.48 5.70
N ALA A 219 9.21 -14.31 4.68
CA ALA A 219 10.22 -15.20 4.11
C ALA A 219 10.98 -16.07 5.15
N GLY A 220 10.27 -16.56 6.18
CA GLY A 220 10.88 -17.34 7.27
C GLY A 220 11.54 -16.52 8.37
N HIS A 221 11.45 -15.18 8.31
CA HIS A 221 12.04 -14.27 9.30
C HIS A 221 10.93 -13.58 10.09
N ALA A 222 10.89 -13.84 11.40
CA ALA A 222 9.95 -13.18 12.31
C ALA A 222 10.25 -11.67 12.43
N GLY A 223 9.20 -10.88 12.66
CA GLY A 223 9.33 -9.46 12.98
C GLY A 223 10.34 -9.24 14.11
N SER A 224 11.27 -8.31 13.91
CA SER A 224 12.46 -8.18 14.74
C SER A 224 12.60 -6.78 15.35
N THR A 225 13.27 -6.70 16.50
CA THR A 225 13.62 -5.43 17.12
C THR A 225 15.12 -5.25 17.29
N THR A 226 15.57 -4.06 16.92
CA THR A 226 16.99 -3.70 16.86
C THR A 226 17.23 -2.36 17.56
N THR A 227 18.50 -2.04 17.81
CA THR A 227 18.88 -0.77 18.42
C THR A 227 20.00 -0.13 17.65
N THR A 228 19.98 1.19 17.53
CA THR A 228 21.08 1.93 16.92
C THR A 228 21.27 3.29 17.55
N LYS A 229 22.51 3.78 17.51
CA LYS A 229 22.85 5.15 17.86
C LYS A 229 22.69 6.04 16.63
N LEU A 230 22.43 7.33 16.84
CA LEU A 230 22.26 8.30 15.75
C LEU A 230 23.49 8.37 14.81
N ASN A 231 24.70 8.16 15.33
CA ASN A 231 25.95 8.23 14.55
C ASN A 231 26.26 6.98 13.70
N SER A 232 25.41 5.95 13.73
CA SER A 232 25.54 4.75 12.88
C SER A 232 24.22 4.41 12.20
N LEU A 233 23.30 5.37 12.15
CA LEU A 233 21.93 5.17 11.73
C LEU A 233 21.81 4.87 10.23
N ASP A 234 22.65 5.50 9.41
CA ASP A 234 22.71 5.30 7.95
C ASP A 234 23.01 3.85 7.56
N LEU A 235 24.15 3.31 8.03
CA LEU A 235 24.55 1.93 7.75
C LEU A 235 23.57 0.93 8.38
N PHE A 236 23.06 1.24 9.56
CA PHE A 236 22.10 0.40 10.25
C PHE A 236 20.77 0.31 9.47
N LEU A 237 20.21 1.45 9.05
CA LEU A 237 18.96 1.49 8.30
C LEU A 237 19.13 0.88 6.91
N ALA A 238 20.27 1.09 6.24
CA ALA A 238 20.57 0.43 4.96
C ALA A 238 20.52 -1.09 5.09
N SER A 239 21.11 -1.63 6.16
CA SER A 239 21.11 -3.06 6.44
C SER A 239 19.72 -3.59 6.75
N ASN A 240 19.01 -2.94 7.67
CA ASN A 240 17.70 -3.38 8.13
C ASN A 240 16.65 -3.30 7.01
N LEU A 241 16.57 -2.16 6.32
CA LEU A 241 15.64 -1.98 5.20
C LEU A 241 15.99 -2.88 4.02
N GLY A 242 17.30 -3.04 3.72
CA GLY A 242 17.74 -3.98 2.68
C GLY A 242 17.25 -5.39 2.95
N LYS A 243 17.36 -5.87 4.20
CA LYS A 243 16.84 -7.18 4.61
C LYS A 243 15.33 -7.29 4.42
N SER A 244 14.55 -6.33 4.92
CA SER A 244 13.08 -6.34 4.79
C SER A 244 12.63 -6.33 3.32
N ILE A 245 13.27 -5.50 2.49
CA ILE A 245 12.99 -5.41 1.05
C ILE A 245 13.36 -6.72 0.34
N GLN A 246 14.51 -7.29 0.67
CA GLN A 246 14.94 -8.56 0.10
C GLN A 246 13.95 -9.68 0.44
N ASP A 247 13.53 -9.77 1.70
CA ASP A 247 12.55 -10.78 2.14
C ASP A 247 11.22 -10.61 1.42
N GLY A 248 10.72 -9.38 1.29
CA GLY A 248 9.49 -9.07 0.56
C GLY A 248 9.56 -9.42 -0.93
N GLY A 249 10.71 -9.19 -1.57
CA GLY A 249 10.96 -9.55 -2.96
C GLY A 249 10.98 -11.06 -3.26
N THR A 250 11.05 -11.92 -2.23
CA THR A 250 11.01 -13.39 -2.41
C THR A 250 9.60 -13.96 -2.45
N VAL A 251 8.59 -13.19 -2.02
CA VAL A 251 7.20 -13.63 -2.01
C VAL A 251 6.58 -13.39 -3.38
N SER A 252 6.41 -14.46 -4.16
CA SER A 252 5.84 -14.38 -5.51
C SER A 252 4.37 -13.97 -5.48
N THR A 253 4.04 -12.88 -6.17
CA THR A 253 2.67 -12.46 -6.49
C THR A 253 2.12 -13.32 -7.63
N SER A 254 1.64 -14.53 -7.36
CA SER A 254 0.84 -15.23 -8.38
C SER A 254 -0.50 -14.51 -8.52
N VAL A 255 -0.56 -13.51 -9.39
CA VAL A 255 -1.77 -12.77 -9.74
C VAL A 255 -2.83 -13.75 -10.25
N PRO A 256 -4.03 -13.82 -9.63
CA PRO A 256 -5.16 -14.53 -10.22
C PRO A 256 -5.55 -13.83 -11.53
N GLU A 257 -5.51 -14.55 -12.65
CA GLU A 257 -5.85 -13.97 -13.95
C GLU A 257 -7.20 -13.24 -13.90
N PRO A 258 -7.31 -12.02 -14.46
CA PRO A 258 -8.59 -11.33 -14.54
C PRO A 258 -9.55 -12.22 -15.31
N SER A 259 -10.80 -12.27 -14.82
CA SER A 259 -11.85 -13.19 -15.22
C SER A 259 -12.19 -13.11 -16.72
N SER A 260 -11.33 -13.66 -17.57
CA SER A 260 -11.55 -13.86 -19.00
C SER A 260 -12.77 -14.77 -19.25
N ALA A 261 -13.23 -15.46 -18.21
CA ALA A 261 -14.49 -16.20 -18.17
C ALA A 261 -15.72 -15.33 -18.48
N LEU A 262 -15.71 -14.02 -18.17
CA LEU A 262 -16.86 -13.15 -18.47
C LEU A 262 -16.97 -12.82 -19.97
N LEU A 263 -15.84 -12.68 -20.69
CA LEU A 263 -15.82 -12.40 -22.12
C LEU A 263 -16.26 -13.61 -22.97
N MET A 264 -15.99 -14.84 -22.50
CA MET A 264 -16.47 -16.07 -23.14
C MET A 264 -18.00 -16.25 -23.04
N SER A 265 -18.64 -15.68 -22.01
CA SER A 265 -20.11 -15.77 -21.85
C SER A 265 -20.89 -14.91 -22.85
N CYS A 266 -20.32 -13.77 -23.27
CA CYS A 266 -20.96 -12.87 -24.26
C CYS A 266 -20.90 -13.41 -25.70
N ALA A 267 -19.86 -14.14 -26.06
CA ALA A 267 -19.74 -14.74 -27.39
C ALA A 267 -20.71 -15.92 -27.61
N GLY A 268 -20.97 -16.71 -26.56
CA GLY A 268 -21.89 -17.87 -26.62
C GLY A 268 -23.35 -17.49 -26.89
N PHE A 269 -23.82 -16.38 -26.31
CA PHE A 269 -25.21 -15.91 -26.51
C PHE A 269 -25.48 -15.38 -27.93
N LEU A 270 -24.46 -14.87 -28.63
CA LEU A 270 -24.61 -14.39 -30.02
C LEU A 270 -24.65 -15.51 -31.05
N LEU A 271 -24.00 -16.66 -30.77
CA LEU A 271 -23.99 -17.81 -31.68
C LEU A 271 -25.24 -18.69 -31.56
N LEU A 272 -25.86 -18.76 -30.37
CA LEU A 272 -27.08 -19.55 -30.15
C LEU A 272 -28.35 -18.93 -30.78
N ARG A 273 -28.34 -17.63 -31.09
CA ARG A 273 -29.47 -16.96 -31.75
C ARG A 273 -29.56 -17.24 -33.25
N ARG A 274 -28.49 -17.73 -33.88
CA ARG A 274 -28.44 -17.94 -35.34
C ARG A 274 -28.98 -19.30 -35.80
N ARG A 275 -29.23 -20.24 -34.88
CA ARG A 275 -29.64 -21.62 -35.22
C ARG A 275 -31.15 -21.89 -35.17
N ARG A 276 -31.99 -20.94 -34.75
CA ARG A 276 -33.46 -21.14 -34.60
C ARG A 276 -34.34 -20.56 -35.71
N ALA A 277 -33.76 -20.07 -36.81
CA ALA A 277 -34.50 -19.40 -37.89
C ALA A 277 -34.64 -20.24 -39.19
N GLY A 278 -34.64 -21.57 -39.10
CA GLY A 278 -34.68 -22.43 -40.30
C GLY A 278 -35.39 -23.76 -40.08
N ALA A 279 -36.67 -23.75 -39.70
CA ALA A 279 -37.56 -24.91 -39.87
C ALA A 279 -39.03 -24.49 -39.73
N SER A 280 -39.73 -24.27 -40.84
CA SER A 280 -41.15 -24.63 -41.05
C SER A 280 -41.68 -24.03 -42.36
N ASN A 281 -41.87 -24.87 -43.38
CA ASN A 281 -43.16 -25.12 -44.06
C ASN A 281 -42.95 -25.64 -45.49
N THR A 282 -43.11 -26.95 -45.66
CA THR A 282 -43.59 -27.57 -46.90
C THR A 282 -44.45 -28.80 -46.56
N ALA A 283 -45.76 -28.59 -46.49
CA ALA A 283 -46.86 -29.56 -46.62
C ALA A 283 -48.16 -28.74 -46.43
N GLY A 284 -49.21 -28.80 -47.23
CA GLY A 284 -49.62 -29.58 -48.39
C GLY A 284 -51.14 -29.35 -48.58
N ALA A 285 -51.62 -29.52 -49.82
CA ALA A 285 -53.02 -29.46 -50.29
C ALA A 285 -53.71 -28.09 -50.36
#